data_AF-A0AAP8BC95-F1
#
_entry.id   AF-A0AAP8BC95-F1
#
_cell.length_a   1.000
_cell.length_b   1.000
_cell.length_c   1.000
_cell.angle_alpha   90.00
_cell.angle_beta   90.00
_cell.angle_gamma   90.00
#
_symmetry.space_group_name_H-M   'P 1'
#
loop_
_entity.id
_entity.type
_entity.pdbx_description
1 polymer ?
#
loop_
_entity_poly.entity_id
_entity_poly.type
_entity_poly.pdbx_seq_one_letter_code
_entity_poly.pdbx_strand_id
1 'polypeptide(L)'
;MCNSNSGDGNCCPPAQMFQEKICGNFNGTGADQIVWQAPAGDFFEGTFELFNSASSTATVTGTIAGTVVPGTVGPVPAGSTFSVTAINPNTFTISASIATSGTYCIVLYKRVLA
;
A
#
# COMPACT_ATOMS: atom_id res chain seq x y z
N MET A 1 18.39 -26.77 -19.03
CA MET A 1 18.78 -26.38 -20.40
C MET A 1 17.52 -26.41 -21.25
N CYS A 2 17.01 -25.27 -21.70
CA CYS A 2 15.91 -25.21 -22.66
C CYS A 2 16.46 -25.67 -24.01
N ASN A 3 16.04 -26.83 -24.47
CA ASN A 3 16.60 -27.47 -25.66
C ASN A 3 15.98 -26.88 -26.93
N SER A 4 16.86 -26.55 -27.86
CA SER A 4 16.62 -25.88 -29.14
C SER A 4 15.77 -26.72 -30.10
N ASN A 5 15.06 -26.02 -31.00
CA ASN A 5 14.39 -26.48 -32.23
C ASN A 5 12.89 -26.78 -32.15
N SER A 6 12.08 -25.71 -32.16
CA SER A 6 10.80 -25.58 -32.89
C SER A 6 10.32 -24.14 -32.71
N GLY A 7 9.89 -23.47 -33.77
CA GLY A 7 9.59 -22.03 -33.80
C GLY A 7 8.31 -21.58 -33.09
N ASP A 8 8.07 -22.02 -31.85
CA ASP A 8 6.99 -21.55 -30.98
C ASP A 8 7.54 -21.39 -29.55
N GLY A 9 8.10 -20.21 -29.27
CA GLY A 9 8.89 -19.86 -28.07
C GLY A 9 8.06 -19.68 -26.78
N ASN A 10 7.34 -20.72 -26.35
CA ASN A 10 6.41 -20.66 -25.21
C ASN A 10 6.92 -21.32 -23.91
N CYS A 11 8.23 -21.55 -23.74
CA CYS A 11 8.74 -22.23 -22.53
C CYS A 11 8.74 -21.38 -21.24
N CYS A 12 8.49 -20.07 -21.31
CA CYS A 12 8.25 -19.21 -20.15
C CYS A 12 7.17 -18.20 -20.52
N PRO A 13 5.93 -18.32 -20.01
CA PRO A 13 4.94 -17.28 -20.22
C PRO A 13 5.49 -15.95 -19.69
N PRO A 14 5.23 -14.83 -20.39
CA PRO A 14 5.73 -13.53 -19.96
C PRO A 14 5.18 -13.21 -18.56
N ALA A 15 6.03 -12.64 -17.71
CA ALA A 15 5.60 -12.20 -16.38
C ALA A 15 4.42 -11.23 -16.51
N GLN A 16 3.31 -11.55 -15.83
CA GLN A 16 2.12 -10.71 -15.82
C GLN A 16 2.17 -9.74 -14.64
N MET A 17 1.67 -8.54 -14.85
CA MET A 17 1.55 -7.52 -13.81
C MET A 17 0.11 -7.50 -13.31
N PHE A 18 -0.07 -7.65 -12.01
CA PHE A 18 -1.36 -7.51 -11.36
C PHE A 18 -1.36 -6.25 -10.50
N GLN A 19 -2.43 -5.47 -10.63
CA GLN A 19 -2.69 -4.31 -9.81
C GLN A 19 -3.84 -4.63 -8.85
N GLU A 20 -3.63 -4.34 -7.57
CA GLU A 20 -4.64 -4.46 -6.54
C GLU A 20 -4.98 -3.07 -5.99
N LYS A 21 -6.26 -2.78 -5.75
CA LYS A 21 -6.71 -1.54 -5.12
C LYS A 21 -7.54 -1.87 -3.89
N ILE A 22 -7.07 -1.43 -2.73
CA ILE A 22 -7.70 -1.68 -1.43
C ILE A 22 -8.03 -0.33 -0.83
N CYS A 23 -9.30 0.00 -0.69
CA CYS A 23 -9.72 1.20 0.03
C CYS A 23 -10.57 0.82 1.25
N GLY A 24 -10.50 1.65 2.28
CA GLY A 24 -11.28 1.47 3.50
C GLY A 24 -11.43 2.76 4.29
N ASN A 25 -12.18 2.65 5.38
CA ASN A 25 -12.37 3.73 6.34
C ASN A 25 -11.61 3.38 7.62
N PHE A 26 -11.16 4.39 8.36
CA PHE A 26 -10.60 4.22 9.69
C PHE A 26 -11.34 5.12 10.69
N ASN A 27 -11.35 4.67 11.95
CA ASN A 27 -11.78 5.47 13.09
C ASN A 27 -10.66 5.43 14.12
N GLY A 28 -10.20 6.61 14.52
CA GLY A 28 -9.11 6.76 15.46
C GLY A 28 -9.48 6.21 16.83
N THR A 29 -8.64 5.30 17.32
CA THR A 29 -8.82 4.63 18.62
C THR A 29 -7.83 5.13 19.67
N GLY A 30 -6.89 6.01 19.28
CA GLY A 30 -5.76 6.39 20.13
C GLY A 30 -4.61 5.38 20.11
N ALA A 31 -4.73 4.30 19.33
CA ALA A 31 -3.70 3.31 19.09
C ALA A 31 -3.48 3.11 17.59
N ASP A 32 -2.33 2.54 17.24
CA ASP A 32 -1.96 2.22 15.87
C ASP A 32 -2.85 1.08 15.30
N GLN A 33 -3.29 1.26 14.06
CA GLN A 33 -4.18 0.33 13.37
C GLN A 33 -3.53 -0.19 12.09
N ILE A 34 -3.22 -1.49 12.05
CA ILE A 34 -2.75 -2.14 10.83
C ILE A 34 -3.96 -2.31 9.90
N VAL A 35 -3.96 -1.61 8.77
CA VAL A 35 -5.06 -1.65 7.79
C VAL A 35 -4.72 -2.48 6.56
N TRP A 36 -3.44 -2.81 6.37
CA TRP A 36 -2.97 -3.70 5.33
C TRP A 36 -1.65 -4.36 5.74
N GLN A 37 -1.48 -5.63 5.36
CA GLN A 37 -0.27 -6.40 5.56
C GLN A 37 -0.13 -7.47 4.47
N ALA A 38 1.11 -7.70 4.04
CA ALA A 38 1.49 -8.76 3.11
C ALA A 38 2.85 -9.36 3.49
N PRO A 39 3.14 -10.60 3.05
CA PRO A 39 4.49 -11.14 3.07
C PRO A 39 5.50 -10.23 2.37
N ALA A 40 6.74 -10.21 2.86
CA ALA A 40 7.80 -9.40 2.26
C ALA A 40 8.12 -9.90 0.83
N GLY A 41 8.10 -8.97 -0.14
CA GLY A 41 8.40 -9.28 -1.54
C GLY A 41 7.20 -9.65 -2.41
N ASP A 42 5.99 -9.76 -1.83
CA ASP A 42 4.77 -10.04 -2.60
C ASP A 42 4.41 -8.90 -3.57
N PHE A 43 4.66 -7.65 -3.15
CA PHE A 43 4.43 -6.45 -3.94
C PHE A 43 5.75 -5.71 -4.11
N PHE A 44 6.04 -5.25 -5.33
CA PHE A 44 7.29 -4.55 -5.61
C PHE A 44 7.13 -3.03 -5.48
N GLU A 45 5.90 -2.51 -5.61
CA GLU A 45 5.59 -1.09 -5.52
C GLU A 45 4.15 -0.89 -5.04
N GLY A 46 3.90 0.20 -4.33
CA GLY A 46 2.54 0.65 -4.06
C GLY A 46 2.43 2.13 -3.71
N THR A 47 1.26 2.70 -3.98
CA THR A 47 0.89 4.06 -3.61
C THR A 47 -0.13 4.00 -2.48
N PHE A 48 0.15 4.73 -1.41
CA PHE A 48 -0.64 4.79 -0.19
C PHE A 48 -1.18 6.20 -0.04
N GLU A 49 -2.51 6.31 -0.04
CA GLU A 49 -3.24 7.55 0.12
C GLU A 49 -4.01 7.54 1.44
N LEU A 50 -3.99 8.67 2.13
CA LEU A 50 -4.67 8.88 3.39
C LEU A 50 -5.39 10.21 3.37
N PHE A 51 -6.71 10.16 3.57
CA PHE A 51 -7.56 11.31 3.75
C PHE A 51 -8.01 11.39 5.21
N ASN A 52 -7.83 12.56 5.82
CA ASN A 52 -8.33 12.86 7.16
C ASN A 52 -9.60 13.70 7.05
N SER A 53 -10.70 13.24 7.65
CA SER A 53 -11.98 13.95 7.61
C SER A 53 -11.86 15.38 8.12
N ALA A 54 -12.60 16.32 7.52
CA ALA A 54 -12.66 17.71 7.98
C ALA A 54 -13.25 17.84 9.40
N SER A 55 -13.97 16.82 9.87
CA SER A 55 -14.53 16.76 11.23
C SER A 55 -13.55 16.27 12.29
N SER A 56 -12.35 15.83 11.91
CA SER A 56 -11.33 15.31 12.82
C SER A 56 -10.73 16.42 13.68
N THR A 57 -10.41 16.08 14.93
CA THR A 57 -9.83 17.04 15.91
C THR A 57 -8.30 17.10 15.89
N ALA A 58 -7.64 16.19 15.19
CA ALA A 58 -6.18 16.08 15.12
C ALA A 58 -5.70 15.61 13.74
N THR A 59 -4.38 15.68 13.52
CA THR A 59 -3.70 15.11 12.34
C THR A 59 -3.64 13.59 12.43
N VAL A 60 -3.61 12.93 11.26
CA VAL A 60 -3.44 11.48 11.16
C VAL A 60 -2.15 11.18 10.40
N THR A 61 -1.43 10.13 10.80
CA THR A 61 -0.20 9.70 10.12
C THR A 61 -0.32 8.23 9.73
N GLY A 62 0.02 7.91 8.49
CA GLY A 62 0.17 6.54 8.01
C GLY A 62 1.65 6.16 7.92
N THR A 63 2.04 5.05 8.53
CA THR A 63 3.40 4.48 8.45
C THR A 63 3.39 3.28 7.52
N ILE A 64 4.26 3.31 6.52
CA ILE A 64 4.47 2.22 5.57
C ILE A 64 5.81 1.57 5.91
N ALA A 65 5.78 0.30 6.31
CA ALA A 65 7.01 -0.47 6.40
C ALA A 65 7.27 -1.18 5.07
N GLY A 66 8.55 -1.32 4.73
CA GLY A 66 9.01 -1.98 3.52
C GLY A 66 10.46 -2.40 3.68
N THR A 67 10.92 -3.28 2.79
CA THR A 67 12.29 -3.81 2.85
C THR A 67 13.31 -2.90 2.17
N VAL A 68 12.86 -2.00 1.28
CA VAL A 68 13.76 -1.13 0.50
C VAL A 68 13.50 0.35 0.77
N VAL A 69 12.26 0.81 0.58
CA VAL A 69 11.90 2.22 0.84
C VAL A 69 10.68 2.25 1.76
N PRO A 70 10.87 2.40 3.09
CA PRO A 70 9.76 2.71 3.98
C PRO A 70 9.23 4.12 3.67
N GLY A 71 7.99 4.38 4.05
CA GLY A 71 7.33 5.65 3.76
C GLY A 71 6.45 6.12 4.92
N THR A 72 6.10 7.39 4.89
CA THR A 72 5.15 7.97 5.84
C THR A 72 4.20 8.89 5.08
N VAL A 73 2.91 8.64 5.22
CA VAL A 73 1.84 9.49 4.70
C VAL A 73 1.39 10.43 5.82
N GLY A 74 1.88 11.67 5.81
CA GLY A 74 1.49 12.68 6.78
C GLY A 74 2.65 13.35 7.51
N PRO A 75 2.37 14.11 8.58
CA PRO A 75 1.06 14.24 9.23
C PRO A 75 0.02 14.91 8.33
N VAL A 76 -1.17 14.30 8.22
CA VAL A 76 -2.28 14.73 7.36
C VAL A 76 -3.26 15.59 8.16
N PRO A 77 -3.38 16.91 7.88
CA PRO A 77 -4.35 17.78 8.54
C PRO A 77 -5.80 17.38 8.23
N ALA A 78 -6.73 17.76 9.11
CA ALA A 78 -8.15 17.56 8.88
C ALA A 78 -8.61 18.23 7.57
N GLY A 79 -9.42 17.52 6.79
CA GLY A 79 -9.91 17.96 5.49
C GLY A 79 -8.90 17.85 4.34
N SER A 80 -7.75 17.21 4.56
CA SER A 80 -6.69 17.07 3.56
C SER A 80 -6.43 15.60 3.20
N THR A 81 -5.88 15.40 1.99
CA THR A 81 -5.44 14.09 1.49
C THR A 81 -3.98 14.16 1.13
N PHE A 82 -3.16 13.27 1.70
CA PHE A 82 -1.75 13.10 1.30
C PHE A 82 -1.56 11.70 0.70
N SER A 83 -0.55 11.55 -0.15
CA SER A 83 -0.18 10.25 -0.73
C SER A 83 1.33 10.10 -0.90
N VAL A 84 1.82 8.87 -0.78
CA VAL A 84 3.24 8.51 -0.94
C VAL A 84 3.34 7.16 -1.64
N THR A 85 4.36 7.00 -2.49
CA THR A 85 4.74 5.72 -3.09
C THR A 85 5.86 5.06 -2.29
N ALA A 86 5.78 3.75 -2.10
CA ALA A 86 6.77 2.94 -1.41
C ALA A 86 7.21 1.74 -2.26
N ILE A 87 8.46 1.31 -2.07
CA ILE A 87 9.07 0.20 -2.81
C ILE A 87 9.23 -1.00 -1.87
N ASN A 88 8.74 -2.16 -2.33
CA ASN A 88 8.60 -3.37 -1.53
C ASN A 88 7.89 -3.15 -0.19
N PRO A 89 6.67 -2.57 -0.19
CA PRO A 89 5.90 -2.40 1.03
C PRO A 89 5.46 -3.76 1.57
N ASN A 90 5.34 -3.88 2.89
CA ASN A 90 4.82 -5.10 3.54
C ASN A 90 3.72 -4.82 4.58
N THR A 91 3.62 -3.60 5.10
CA THR A 91 2.58 -3.20 6.06
C THR A 91 2.23 -1.73 5.88
N PHE A 92 0.98 -1.40 6.19
CA PHE A 92 0.50 -0.04 6.32
C PHE A 92 -0.30 0.10 7.61
N THR A 93 0.16 1.01 8.46
CA THR A 93 -0.37 1.26 9.80
C THR A 93 -0.82 2.70 9.91
N ILE A 94 -2.03 2.94 10.36
CA ILE A 94 -2.58 4.29 10.59
C ILE A 94 -2.52 4.59 12.08
N SER A 95 -1.89 5.71 12.43
CA SER A 95 -1.90 6.28 13.77
C SER A 95 -2.88 7.45 13.82
N ALA A 96 -3.98 7.26 14.55
CA ALA A 96 -5.11 8.17 14.60
C ALA A 96 -5.62 8.31 16.04
N SER A 97 -5.67 9.54 16.56
CA SER A 97 -6.19 9.80 17.91
C SER A 97 -7.71 9.58 17.99
N ILE A 98 -8.24 9.40 19.20
CA ILE A 98 -9.69 9.33 19.41
C ILE A 98 -10.36 10.57 18.80
N ALA A 99 -11.58 10.39 18.27
CA ALA A 99 -12.36 11.42 17.58
C ALA A 99 -11.75 11.94 16.26
N THR A 100 -10.89 11.15 15.63
CA THR A 100 -10.50 11.33 14.23
C THR A 100 -11.08 10.21 13.38
N SER A 101 -11.36 10.50 12.11
CA SER A 101 -11.82 9.51 11.14
C SER A 101 -11.40 9.92 9.74
N GLY A 102 -11.45 8.98 8.82
CA GLY A 102 -11.09 9.25 7.45
C GLY A 102 -11.10 7.99 6.60
N THR A 103 -10.46 8.12 5.44
CA THR A 103 -10.36 7.04 4.47
C THR A 103 -8.93 6.82 4.06
N TYR A 104 -8.63 5.60 3.63
CA TYR A 104 -7.37 5.26 3.01
C TYR A 104 -7.63 4.53 1.70
N CYS A 105 -6.73 4.70 0.74
CA CYS A 105 -6.70 3.82 -0.40
C CYS A 105 -5.26 3.47 -0.80
N ILE A 106 -5.07 2.20 -1.12
CA ILE A 106 -3.78 1.61 -1.45
C ILE A 106 -3.88 1.04 -2.85
N VAL A 107 -2.90 1.35 -3.70
CA VAL A 107 -2.73 0.73 -5.02
C VAL A 107 -1.41 -0.04 -4.98
N LEU A 108 -1.46 -1.35 -5.19
CA LEU A 108 -0.29 -2.23 -5.11
C LEU A 108 -0.04 -2.91 -6.45
N TYR A 109 1.24 -3.17 -6.73
CA TYR A 109 1.66 -3.85 -7.95
C TYR A 109 2.49 -5.10 -7.62
N LYS A 110 2.13 -6.23 -8.22
CA LYS A 110 2.84 -7.51 -8.08
C LYS A 110 3.11 -8.15 -9.44
N ARG A 111 4.17 -8.97 -9.49
CA ARG A 111 4.48 -9.82 -10.64
C ARG A 111 3.93 -11.22 -10.36
N VAL A 112 3.29 -11.82 -11.36
CA VAL A 112 2.86 -13.22 -11.33
C VAL A 112 3.54 -13.96 -12.46
N LEU A 113 4.23 -15.04 -12.10
CA LEU A 113 4.75 -16.02 -13.04
C LEU A 113 3.61 -17.00 -13.32
N ALA A 114 3.25 -17.15 -14.59
CA ALA A 114 2.27 -18.14 -15.03
C ALA A 114 2.91 -19.52 -15.21
#